data_AF-A0A7W9AJH9-F1
#
_entry.id   AF-A0A7W9AJH9-F1
#
_cell.length_a   1.000
_cell.length_b   1.000
_cell.length_c   1.000
_cell.angle_alpha   90.00
_cell.angle_beta   90.00
_cell.angle_gamma   90.00
#
_symmetry.space_group_name_H-M   'P 1'
#
loop_
_entity.id
_entity.type
_entity.pdbx_description
1 polymer ?
#
loop_
_entity_poly.entity_id
_entity_poly.type
_entity_poly.pdbx_seq_one_letter_code
_entity_poly.pdbx_strand_id
1 'polypeptide(L)'
;MRAFFTVAGLALVLAGCSGAKPEESGASEQAAAPEVSAAPVAYASLTGDAAKGEKLFMQCKACHAIEPGKNIIGPSLHGVVGRTAGQVPGFNYSPANKASGEVWSEDHLYAFIEAPQKVIPGTRMAYFGMRKPQDRADLIAYLKTVK
;
A
#
# COMPACT_ATOMS: atom_id res chain seq x y z
N MET A 1 -3.59 71.34 31.98
CA MET A 1 -3.66 71.84 30.59
C MET A 1 -4.67 70.99 29.82
N ARG A 2 -5.70 71.62 29.24
CA ARG A 2 -6.78 71.00 28.46
C ARG A 2 -6.33 70.71 27.01
N ALA A 3 -6.85 69.64 26.40
CA ALA A 3 -7.55 69.63 25.08
C ALA A 3 -7.66 68.16 24.60
N PHE A 4 -8.86 67.57 24.60
CA PHE A 4 -9.79 67.44 23.46
C PHE A 4 -9.18 66.75 22.24
N PHE A 5 -9.76 65.63 21.79
CA PHE A 5 -10.44 65.54 20.48
C PHE A 5 -11.20 64.22 20.33
N THR A 6 -12.28 64.33 19.57
CA THR A 6 -13.50 63.53 19.58
C THR A 6 -13.52 62.51 18.44
N VAL A 7 -14.38 61.51 18.61
CA VAL A 7 -14.82 60.45 17.69
C VAL A 7 -15.23 60.97 16.29
N ALA A 8 -14.92 60.21 15.23
CA ALA A 8 -15.78 60.09 14.05
C ALA A 8 -15.43 58.81 13.27
N GLY A 9 -16.41 57.91 13.12
CA GLY A 9 -16.29 56.70 12.33
C GLY A 9 -16.41 56.95 10.83
N LEU A 10 -16.03 55.94 10.04
CA LEU A 10 -16.44 55.82 8.65
C LEU A 10 -16.52 54.32 8.30
N ALA A 11 -17.76 53.81 8.28
CA ALA A 11 -18.09 52.60 7.55
C ALA A 11 -18.29 52.99 6.08
N LEU A 12 -17.64 52.28 5.17
CA LEU A 12 -17.93 52.34 3.73
C LEU A 12 -18.21 50.92 3.23
N VAL A 13 -19.37 50.79 2.61
CA VAL A 13 -20.01 49.55 2.17
C VAL A 13 -20.25 49.67 0.66
N LEU A 14 -19.97 48.57 -0.06
CA LEU A 14 -20.45 48.12 -1.39
C LEU A 14 -19.99 48.79 -2.70
N ALA A 15 -19.35 47.97 -3.54
CA ALA A 15 -19.65 47.69 -4.96
C ALA A 15 -18.58 46.67 -5.45
N GLY A 16 -18.81 45.52 -6.09
CA GLY A 16 -19.85 45.08 -7.01
C GLY A 16 -19.14 44.61 -8.30
N CYS A 17 -19.15 43.30 -8.62
CA CYS A 17 -18.76 42.78 -9.94
C CYS A 17 -19.54 41.50 -10.30
N SER A 18 -20.53 41.71 -11.17
CA SER A 18 -20.88 40.92 -12.38
C SER A 18 -20.88 39.38 -12.35
N GLY A 19 -22.09 38.82 -12.25
CA GLY A 19 -22.72 37.87 -13.18
C GLY A 19 -21.95 36.65 -13.72
N ALA A 20 -22.43 35.46 -13.34
CA ALA A 20 -22.50 34.27 -14.21
C ALA A 20 -23.74 33.41 -13.84
N LYS A 21 -24.49 32.96 -14.86
CA LYS A 21 -25.69 32.09 -14.80
C LYS A 21 -25.30 30.59 -14.73
N PRO A 22 -26.25 29.68 -14.46
CA PRO A 22 -26.04 28.32 -13.96
C PRO A 22 -25.86 27.24 -15.04
N GLU A 23 -25.41 26.08 -14.54
CA GLU A 23 -25.56 24.70 -15.02
C GLU A 23 -25.04 24.34 -16.42
N GLU A 24 -24.03 23.47 -16.44
CA GLU A 24 -24.10 22.24 -17.25
C GLU A 24 -23.28 21.13 -16.58
N SER A 25 -24.01 20.07 -16.23
CA SER A 25 -23.47 18.79 -15.76
C SER A 25 -22.73 18.11 -16.91
N GLY A 26 -21.41 18.17 -16.91
CA GLY A 26 -20.56 17.27 -17.69
C GLY A 26 -20.28 16.01 -16.88
N ALA A 27 -21.23 15.08 -16.86
CA ALA A 27 -20.91 13.68 -16.56
C ALA A 27 -19.93 13.24 -17.66
N SER A 28 -18.67 13.03 -17.28
CA SER A 28 -17.74 12.32 -18.16
C SER A 28 -18.24 10.88 -18.23
N GLU A 29 -18.80 10.57 -19.40
CA GLU A 29 -19.01 9.22 -19.90
C GLU A 29 -17.63 8.54 -19.92
N GLN A 30 -17.25 7.97 -18.78
CA GLN A 30 -16.16 7.02 -18.71
C GLN A 30 -16.63 5.81 -19.50
N ALA A 31 -16.25 5.74 -20.77
CA ALA A 31 -16.40 4.55 -21.58
C ALA A 31 -15.81 3.39 -20.78
N ALA A 32 -16.70 2.55 -20.24
CA ALA A 32 -16.34 1.33 -19.57
C ALA A 32 -15.63 0.45 -20.60
N ALA A 33 -14.30 0.46 -20.57
CA ALA A 33 -13.52 -0.63 -21.14
C ALA A 33 -14.07 -1.91 -20.51
N PRO A 34 -14.30 -2.99 -21.29
CA PRO A 34 -14.83 -4.22 -20.75
C PRO A 34 -13.91 -4.66 -19.61
N GLU A 35 -14.46 -4.75 -18.41
CA GLU A 35 -13.84 -5.47 -17.31
C GLU A 35 -13.78 -6.93 -17.74
N VAL A 36 -12.71 -7.28 -18.45
CA VAL A 36 -12.27 -8.66 -18.57
C VAL A 36 -11.95 -9.10 -17.16
N SER A 37 -12.93 -9.73 -16.51
CA SER A 37 -12.76 -10.52 -15.30
C SER A 37 -11.82 -11.67 -15.65
N ALA A 38 -10.52 -11.37 -15.65
CA ALA A 38 -9.50 -12.38 -15.83
C ALA A 38 -9.55 -13.28 -14.60
N ALA A 39 -9.77 -14.57 -14.84
CA ALA A 39 -9.73 -15.57 -13.78
C ALA A 39 -8.39 -15.48 -13.00
N PRO A 40 -8.40 -15.73 -11.68
CA PRO A 40 -7.19 -15.67 -10.88
C PRO A 40 -6.14 -16.66 -11.39
N VAL A 41 -4.93 -16.16 -11.67
CA VAL A 41 -3.79 -16.95 -12.13
C VAL A 41 -3.12 -17.62 -10.93
N ALA A 42 -3.07 -18.96 -10.92
CA ALA A 42 -2.43 -19.73 -9.86
C ALA A 42 -0.90 -19.56 -9.87
N TYR A 43 -0.27 -19.57 -8.69
CA TYR A 43 1.18 -19.49 -8.58
C TYR A 43 1.89 -20.67 -9.27
N ALA A 44 1.37 -21.89 -9.09
CA ALA A 44 1.93 -23.12 -9.65
C ALA A 44 2.03 -23.14 -11.19
N SER A 45 1.31 -22.27 -11.90
CA SER A 45 1.41 -22.17 -13.36
C SER A 45 2.43 -21.13 -13.84
N LEU A 46 3.15 -20.48 -12.92
CA LEU A 46 4.15 -19.45 -13.22
C LEU A 46 5.56 -19.95 -12.90
N THR A 47 6.51 -19.59 -13.76
CA THR A 47 7.94 -19.75 -13.47
C THR A 47 8.50 -18.38 -13.12
N GLY A 48 8.98 -18.22 -11.88
CA GLY A 48 9.53 -16.95 -11.41
C GLY A 48 10.98 -16.72 -11.83
N ASP A 49 11.34 -15.46 -12.05
CA ASP A 49 12.70 -14.99 -12.34
C ASP A 49 13.26 -14.19 -11.14
N ALA A 50 14.21 -14.77 -10.42
CA ALA A 50 14.78 -14.16 -9.23
C ALA A 50 15.51 -12.83 -9.51
N ALA A 51 16.11 -12.65 -10.68
CA ALA A 51 16.81 -11.40 -11.02
C ALA A 51 15.82 -10.25 -11.29
N LYS A 52 14.64 -10.56 -11.83
CA LYS A 52 13.52 -9.60 -11.89
C LYS A 52 12.92 -9.37 -10.50
N GLY A 53 12.78 -10.42 -9.72
CA GLY A 53 12.29 -10.37 -8.33
C GLY A 53 13.11 -9.44 -7.43
N GLU A 54 14.43 -9.48 -7.55
CA GLU A 54 15.34 -8.58 -6.81
C GLU A 54 15.06 -7.11 -7.12
N LYS A 55 14.79 -6.78 -8.40
CA LYS A 55 14.42 -5.42 -8.79
C LYS A 55 13.07 -5.02 -8.22
N LEU A 56 12.11 -5.95 -8.17
CA LEU A 56 10.78 -5.73 -7.59
C LEU A 56 10.84 -5.55 -6.06
N PHE A 57 11.82 -6.16 -5.39
CA PHE A 57 12.06 -5.98 -3.96
C PHE A 57 12.36 -4.52 -3.57
N MET A 58 12.67 -3.66 -4.53
CA MET A 58 12.77 -2.21 -4.30
C MET A 58 11.48 -1.59 -3.73
N GLN A 59 10.31 -2.21 -3.93
CA GLN A 59 9.06 -1.81 -3.29
C GLN A 59 8.98 -2.21 -1.80
N CYS A 60 9.76 -3.22 -1.41
CA CYS A 60 9.76 -3.80 -0.07
C CYS A 60 10.88 -3.21 0.81
N LYS A 61 12.02 -2.82 0.20
CA LYS A 61 13.25 -2.45 0.92
C LYS A 61 13.12 -1.26 1.87
N ALA A 62 12.14 -0.37 1.66
CA ALA A 62 11.88 0.75 2.56
C ALA A 62 11.38 0.26 3.93
N CYS A 63 10.72 -0.90 3.95
CA CYS A 63 10.10 -1.47 5.14
C CYS A 63 10.70 -2.80 5.56
N HIS A 64 11.47 -3.48 4.73
CA HIS A 64 12.03 -4.77 5.05
C HIS A 64 13.52 -4.86 4.71
N ALA A 65 14.26 -5.52 5.60
CA ALA A 65 15.63 -5.94 5.37
C ALA A 65 15.68 -7.41 4.93
N ILE A 66 16.75 -7.79 4.25
CA ILE A 66 17.04 -9.19 3.88
C ILE A 66 18.06 -9.83 4.80
N GLU A 67 18.75 -9.05 5.63
CA GLU A 67 19.70 -9.53 6.60
C GLU A 67 18.98 -10.21 7.78
N PRO A 68 19.51 -11.34 8.30
CA PRO A 68 18.88 -12.07 9.39
C PRO A 68 18.76 -11.21 10.65
N GLY A 69 17.58 -11.20 11.27
CA GLY A 69 17.32 -10.47 12.52
C GLY A 69 17.23 -8.95 12.42
N LYS A 70 17.49 -8.36 11.23
CA LYS A 70 17.40 -6.92 11.03
C LYS A 70 15.94 -6.48 10.81
N ASN A 71 15.30 -6.03 11.89
CA ASN A 71 13.95 -5.47 11.83
C ASN A 71 14.02 -3.94 11.63
N ILE A 72 13.13 -3.39 10.80
CA ILE A 72 13.00 -1.95 10.57
C ILE A 72 11.53 -1.54 10.75
N ILE A 73 10.86 -0.96 9.74
CA ILE A 73 9.41 -0.71 9.79
C ILE A 73 8.64 -2.04 9.80
N GLY A 74 9.11 -3.03 9.03
CA GLY A 74 8.68 -4.41 8.99
C GLY A 74 9.76 -5.37 9.50
N PRO A 75 9.41 -6.65 9.71
CA PRO A 75 10.36 -7.67 10.14
C PRO A 75 11.36 -8.01 9.02
N SER A 76 12.50 -8.59 9.39
CA SER A 76 13.41 -9.21 8.43
C SER A 76 12.70 -10.27 7.58
N LEU A 77 12.95 -10.23 6.27
CA LEU A 77 12.44 -11.21 5.30
C LEU A 77 13.44 -12.34 5.00
N HIS A 78 14.56 -12.38 5.74
CA HIS A 78 15.49 -13.49 5.68
C HIS A 78 14.80 -14.82 6.00
N GLY A 79 14.87 -15.78 5.08
CA GLY A 79 14.23 -17.09 5.21
C GLY A 79 12.72 -17.00 5.41
N VAL A 80 12.04 -16.01 4.79
CA VAL A 80 10.59 -15.84 4.98
C VAL A 80 9.77 -16.97 4.36
N VAL A 81 10.21 -17.54 3.24
CA VAL A 81 9.47 -18.60 2.53
C VAL A 81 9.46 -19.87 3.38
N GLY A 82 8.26 -20.34 3.73
CA GLY A 82 8.02 -21.49 4.62
C GLY A 82 8.02 -21.15 6.12
N ARG A 83 8.28 -19.90 6.51
CA ARG A 83 8.29 -19.48 7.91
C ARG A 83 6.87 -19.25 8.43
N THR A 84 6.60 -19.59 9.68
CA THR A 84 5.35 -19.22 10.36
C THR A 84 5.21 -17.70 10.47
N ALA A 85 4.02 -17.18 10.19
CA ALA A 85 3.71 -15.77 10.28
C ALA A 85 3.75 -15.25 11.72
N GLY A 86 4.10 -13.98 11.90
CA GLY A 86 4.06 -13.34 13.21
C GLY A 86 5.15 -13.75 14.21
N GLN A 87 6.21 -14.46 13.79
CA GLN A 87 7.17 -15.08 14.72
C GLN A 87 8.59 -14.50 14.74
N VAL A 88 8.92 -13.48 13.93
CA VAL A 88 10.29 -12.92 13.96
C VAL A 88 10.58 -12.28 15.33
N PRO A 89 11.62 -12.73 16.06
CA PRO A 89 11.94 -12.20 17.37
C PRO A 89 12.20 -10.70 17.32
N GLY A 90 11.73 -9.99 18.35
CA GLY A 90 11.93 -8.54 18.49
C GLY A 90 11.09 -7.66 17.56
N PHE A 91 10.28 -8.23 16.65
CA PHE A 91 9.34 -7.43 15.85
C PHE A 91 7.94 -7.38 16.48
N ASN A 92 7.37 -6.17 16.56
CA ASN A 92 6.03 -5.96 17.10
C ASN A 92 4.96 -6.12 15.99
N TYR A 93 4.50 -7.35 15.77
CA TYR A 93 3.45 -7.67 14.79
C TYR A 93 2.08 -7.08 15.16
N SER A 94 1.21 -6.86 14.16
CA SER A 94 -0.20 -6.59 14.47
C SER A 94 -0.84 -7.79 15.18
N PRO A 95 -1.86 -7.58 16.03
CA PRO A 95 -2.58 -8.68 16.65
C PRO A 95 -3.09 -9.69 15.62
N ALA A 96 -3.61 -9.20 14.49
CA ALA A 96 -4.09 -10.04 13.39
C ALA A 96 -3.00 -10.93 12.80
N ASN A 97 -1.80 -10.39 12.49
CA ASN A 97 -0.73 -11.21 11.91
C ASN A 97 -0.19 -12.22 12.93
N LYS A 98 -0.04 -11.81 14.19
CA LYS A 98 0.42 -12.68 15.29
C LYS A 98 -0.52 -13.86 15.54
N ALA A 99 -1.83 -13.64 15.42
CA ALA A 99 -2.86 -14.66 15.64
C ALA A 99 -3.25 -15.43 14.37
N SER A 100 -2.68 -15.10 13.21
CA SER A 100 -3.12 -15.66 11.93
C SER A 100 -2.95 -17.19 11.83
N GLY A 101 -1.94 -17.76 12.50
CA GLY A 101 -1.60 -19.17 12.39
C GLY A 101 -1.03 -19.57 11.01
N GLU A 102 -0.81 -18.59 10.13
CA GLU A 102 -0.41 -18.82 8.75
C GLU A 102 1.05 -19.24 8.64
N VAL A 103 1.34 -19.94 7.54
CA VAL A 103 2.70 -20.21 7.08
C VAL A 103 2.89 -19.46 5.78
N TRP A 104 4.03 -18.77 5.63
CA TRP A 104 4.40 -18.07 4.40
C TRP A 104 4.83 -19.06 3.30
N SER A 105 3.92 -19.96 2.91
CA SER A 105 4.07 -20.78 1.71
C SER A 105 4.11 -19.90 0.46
N GLU A 106 4.54 -20.46 -0.66
CA GLU A 106 4.63 -19.72 -1.92
C GLU A 106 3.25 -19.22 -2.37
N ASP A 107 2.21 -20.06 -2.27
CA ASP A 107 0.82 -19.67 -2.57
C ASP A 107 0.29 -18.60 -1.62
N HIS A 108 0.56 -18.72 -0.31
CA HIS A 108 0.06 -17.75 0.66
C HIS A 108 0.78 -16.40 0.51
N LEU A 109 2.09 -16.40 0.28
CA LEU A 109 2.84 -15.18 -0.07
C LEU A 109 2.31 -14.56 -1.37
N TYR A 110 2.02 -15.38 -2.38
CA TYR A 110 1.50 -14.91 -3.65
C TYR A 110 0.16 -14.19 -3.51
N ALA A 111 -0.76 -14.73 -2.69
CA ALA A 111 -2.01 -14.06 -2.37
C ALA A 111 -1.80 -12.82 -1.49
N PHE A 112 -0.96 -12.93 -0.46
CA PHE A 112 -0.71 -11.85 0.50
C PHE A 112 -0.06 -10.63 -0.16
N ILE A 113 0.93 -10.84 -1.03
CA ILE A 113 1.61 -9.78 -1.79
C ILE A 113 0.63 -9.10 -2.76
N GLU A 114 -0.36 -9.83 -3.29
CA GLU A 114 -1.41 -9.22 -4.11
C GLU A 114 -2.27 -8.24 -3.30
N ALA A 115 -2.70 -8.60 -2.10
CA ALA A 115 -3.57 -7.75 -1.29
C ALA A 115 -3.45 -8.07 0.21
N PRO A 116 -2.48 -7.48 0.93
CA PRO A 116 -2.20 -7.84 2.32
C PRO A 116 -3.41 -7.70 3.26
N GLN A 117 -4.17 -6.62 3.10
CA GLN A 117 -5.36 -6.34 3.90
C GLN A 117 -6.52 -7.29 3.63
N LYS A 118 -6.57 -7.92 2.45
CA LYS A 118 -7.59 -8.94 2.13
C LYS A 118 -7.25 -10.28 2.76
N VAL A 119 -5.97 -10.64 2.75
CA VAL A 119 -5.51 -11.95 3.25
C VAL A 119 -5.39 -11.96 4.79
N ILE A 120 -4.86 -10.89 5.39
CA ILE A 120 -4.84 -10.72 6.85
C ILE A 120 -5.50 -9.38 7.20
N PRO A 121 -6.84 -9.34 7.34
CA PRO A 121 -7.55 -8.14 7.76
C PRO A 121 -7.01 -7.60 9.10
N GLY A 122 -6.69 -6.30 9.15
CA GLY A 122 -6.07 -5.68 10.33
C GLY A 122 -4.55 -5.90 10.41
N THR A 123 -3.92 -6.38 9.35
CA THR A 123 -2.46 -6.29 9.22
C THR A 123 -2.00 -4.83 9.26
N ARG A 124 -0.86 -4.57 9.90
CA ARG A 124 -0.23 -3.23 9.92
C ARG A 124 0.67 -2.98 8.69
N MET A 125 0.78 -3.94 7.78
CA MET A 125 1.51 -3.76 6.53
C MET A 125 0.74 -2.82 5.60
N ALA A 126 1.20 -1.57 5.51
CA ALA A 126 0.66 -0.55 4.63
C ALA A 126 1.23 -0.71 3.20
N TYR A 127 0.77 -1.74 2.49
CA TYR A 127 1.15 -2.00 1.10
C TYR A 127 -0.10 -2.20 0.24
N PHE A 128 -0.20 -1.46 -0.88
CA PHE A 128 -1.34 -1.52 -1.80
C PHE A 128 -1.41 -2.81 -2.62
N GLY A 129 -0.32 -3.58 -2.63
CA GLY A 129 -0.24 -4.87 -3.30
C GLY A 129 0.36 -4.81 -4.70
N MET A 130 0.78 -5.97 -5.20
CA MET A 130 1.35 -6.16 -6.53
C MET A 130 0.36 -6.96 -7.40
N ARG A 131 -0.35 -6.27 -8.30
CA ARG A 131 -1.47 -6.85 -9.06
C ARG A 131 -1.03 -7.85 -10.13
N LYS A 132 0.12 -7.61 -10.76
CA LYS A 132 0.59 -8.44 -11.87
C LYS A 132 1.04 -9.82 -11.37
N PRO A 133 0.40 -10.91 -11.81
CA PRO A 133 0.73 -12.29 -11.41
C PRO A 133 2.22 -12.63 -11.52
N GLN A 134 2.82 -12.38 -12.68
CA GLN A 134 4.22 -12.70 -12.93
C GLN A 134 5.18 -11.95 -12.00
N ASP A 135 4.90 -10.68 -11.69
CA ASP A 135 5.77 -9.88 -10.83
C ASP A 135 5.79 -10.48 -9.40
N ARG A 136 4.65 -10.98 -8.91
CA ARG A 136 4.61 -11.68 -7.62
C ARG A 136 5.41 -12.97 -7.64
N ALA A 137 5.29 -13.75 -8.72
CA ALA A 137 6.04 -14.99 -8.88
C ALA A 137 7.56 -14.72 -8.92
N ASP A 138 7.99 -13.68 -9.64
CA ASP A 138 9.38 -13.23 -9.71
C ASP A 138 9.88 -12.78 -8.32
N LEU A 139 9.10 -11.96 -7.59
CA LEU A 139 9.45 -11.53 -6.24
C LEU A 139 9.59 -12.72 -5.28
N ILE A 140 8.68 -13.71 -5.34
CA ILE A 140 8.78 -14.92 -4.52
C ILE A 140 10.01 -15.73 -4.89
N ALA A 141 10.35 -15.84 -6.19
CA ALA A 141 11.58 -16.50 -6.63
C ALA A 141 12.83 -15.85 -6.02
N TYR A 142 12.86 -14.51 -5.93
CA TYR A 142 13.92 -13.81 -5.21
C TYR A 142 13.90 -14.07 -3.70
N LEU A 143 12.74 -14.00 -3.04
CA LEU A 143 12.65 -14.27 -1.60
C LEU A 143 13.08 -15.71 -1.24
N LYS A 144 12.94 -16.66 -2.17
CA LYS A 144 13.47 -18.03 -2.02
C LYS A 144 15.00 -18.10 -2.01
N THR A 145 15.71 -17.09 -2.54
CA THR A 145 17.18 -17.04 -2.49
C THR A 145 17.72 -16.37 -1.24
N VAL A 146 16.87 -15.67 -0.47
CA VAL A 146 17.25 -14.98 0.76
C VAL A 146 17.11 -15.93 1.95
N LYS A 147 18.19 -16.62 2.33
CA LYS A 147 18.24 -17.60 3.43
C LYS A 147 19.57 -17.58 4.17
#